data_AF-A0A6G1ETM9-F1
#
_entry.id   AF-A0A6G1ETM9-F1
#
_cell.length_a   1.000
_cell.length_b   1.000
_cell.length_c   1.000
_cell.angle_alpha   90.00
_cell.angle_beta   90.00
_cell.angle_gamma   90.00
#
_symmetry.space_group_name_H-M   'P 1'
#
loop_
_entity.id
_entity.type
_entity.pdbx_description
1 polymer ?
#
loop_
_entity_poly.entity_id
_entity_poly.type
_entity_poly.pdbx_seq_one_letter_code
_entity_poly.pdbx_strand_id
1 'polypeptide(L)'
;MDGASGAPSLPLPLPLLVHDLGTRSDDSQTQFSICNQALSTAAIDLLRDFRCFDTPQGWVLALDPASLHTFLWRPQDCKRISLPTAKEDFPRSCKCLLSSNPSLSDCVVLVLNLDTPQMLVCQMSRQRMGLFQLRHQV
;
A
#
# COMPACT_ATOMS: atom_id res chain seq x y z
N MET A 1 6.60 -38.89 -2.05
CA MET A 1 5.17 -38.51 -2.14
C MET A 1 5.15 -37.01 -1.92
N ASP A 2 5.45 -36.27 -2.99
CA ASP A 2 5.46 -34.82 -2.98
C ASP A 2 4.05 -34.32 -3.26
N GLY A 3 3.52 -33.50 -2.36
CA GLY A 3 2.15 -32.98 -2.39
C GLY A 3 2.08 -31.54 -1.94
N ALA A 4 3.01 -30.70 -2.39
CA ALA A 4 2.86 -29.25 -2.28
C ALA A 4 2.00 -28.77 -3.45
N SER A 5 0.67 -28.81 -3.27
CA SER A 5 -0.29 -28.21 -4.18
C SER A 5 -0.24 -26.68 -4.04
N GLY A 6 0.80 -26.07 -4.60
CA GLY A 6 0.81 -24.63 -4.87
C GLY A 6 -0.20 -24.37 -5.99
N ALA A 7 -1.42 -23.98 -5.61
CA ALA A 7 -2.39 -23.52 -6.59
C ALA A 7 -1.81 -22.30 -7.32
N PRO A 8 -1.78 -22.27 -8.66
CA PRO A 8 -1.42 -21.06 -9.37
C PRO A 8 -2.46 -19.99 -9.03
N SER A 9 -2.03 -18.88 -8.44
CA SER A 9 -2.89 -17.73 -8.19
C SER A 9 -3.40 -17.22 -9.53
N LEU A 10 -4.63 -17.62 -9.90
CA LEU A 10 -5.30 -17.09 -11.08
C LEU A 10 -5.39 -15.55 -10.92
N PRO A 11 -5.22 -14.78 -12.02
CA PRO A 11 -5.37 -13.33 -11.96
C PRO A 11 -6.76 -13.01 -11.42
N LEU A 12 -6.81 -12.36 -10.26
CA LEU A 12 -8.07 -12.00 -9.61
C LEU A 12 -8.87 -11.09 -10.56
N PRO A 13 -10.14 -11.40 -10.84
CA PRO A 13 -10.91 -10.64 -11.80
C PRO A 13 -11.14 -9.22 -11.27
N LEU A 14 -10.82 -8.28 -12.14
CA LEU A 14 -10.76 -6.84 -11.94
C LEU A 14 -12.16 -6.21 -11.81
N PRO A 15 -12.38 -5.24 -10.91
CA PRO A 15 -11.43 -4.64 -9.96
C PRO A 15 -11.38 -5.36 -8.60
N LEU A 16 -10.19 -5.35 -7.97
CA LEU A 16 -9.92 -5.90 -6.65
C LEU A 16 -9.60 -4.78 -5.67
N LEU A 17 -10.27 -4.77 -4.52
CA LEU A 17 -9.99 -3.88 -3.40
C LEU A 17 -9.25 -4.67 -2.33
N VAL A 18 -8.14 -4.12 -1.82
CA VAL A 18 -7.39 -4.73 -0.72
C VAL A 18 -7.40 -3.76 0.45
N HIS A 19 -7.83 -4.23 1.61
CA HIS A 19 -7.88 -3.45 2.84
C HIS A 19 -7.22 -4.23 3.96
N ASP A 20 -6.38 -3.53 4.72
CA ASP A 20 -5.72 -4.04 5.92
C ASP A 20 -6.40 -3.38 7.12
N LEU A 21 -7.04 -4.21 7.95
CA LEU A 21 -7.79 -3.74 9.12
C LEU A 21 -6.87 -3.37 10.29
N GLY A 22 -5.56 -3.60 10.18
CA GLY A 22 -4.56 -3.18 11.16
C GLY A 22 -4.71 -3.84 12.54
N THR A 23 -5.62 -4.81 12.70
CA THR A 23 -5.74 -5.57 13.94
C THR A 23 -4.63 -6.62 13.95
N ARG A 24 -3.50 -6.27 14.55
CA ARG A 24 -2.28 -7.09 14.77
C ARG A 24 -2.51 -8.54 15.29
N SER A 25 -3.74 -8.94 15.57
CA SER A 25 -4.12 -10.29 15.96
C SER A 25 -4.32 -11.24 14.78
N ASP A 26 -4.56 -10.72 13.57
CA ASP A 26 -4.77 -11.53 12.38
C ASP A 26 -3.95 -10.89 11.26
N ASP A 27 -2.86 -11.55 10.84
CA ASP A 27 -1.94 -11.11 9.77
C ASP A 27 -2.63 -11.14 8.37
N SER A 28 -3.96 -11.03 8.33
CA SER A 28 -4.81 -11.27 7.18
C SER A 28 -5.19 -9.96 6.51
N GLN A 29 -5.04 -9.93 5.18
CA GLN A 29 -5.55 -8.84 4.36
C GLN A 29 -6.93 -9.24 3.85
N THR A 30 -7.84 -8.26 3.84
CA THR A 30 -9.17 -8.44 3.28
C THR A 30 -9.16 -8.01 1.83
N GLN A 31 -9.47 -8.94 0.94
CA GLN A 31 -9.56 -8.73 -0.50
C GLN A 31 -11.01 -8.85 -0.94
N PHE A 32 -11.50 -7.89 -1.72
CA PHE A 32 -12.82 -7.93 -2.30
C PHE A 32 -12.73 -7.82 -3.82
N SER A 33 -13.18 -8.86 -4.53
CA SER A 33 -13.33 -8.80 -5.98
C SER A 33 -14.72 -8.30 -6.32
N ILE A 34 -14.79 -7.17 -7.03
CA ILE A 34 -16.08 -6.60 -7.46
C ILE A 34 -16.73 -7.49 -8.52
N CYS A 35 -15.94 -8.04 -9.45
CA CYS A 35 -16.43 -8.92 -10.51
C CYS A 35 -17.16 -10.15 -9.96
N ASN A 36 -16.57 -10.77 -8.95
CA ASN A 36 -17.12 -11.99 -8.37
C ASN A 36 -18.03 -11.70 -7.18
N GLN A 37 -18.16 -10.43 -6.77
CA GLN A 37 -18.81 -10.00 -5.53
C GLN A 37 -18.39 -10.85 -4.32
N ALA A 38 -17.10 -11.19 -4.28
CA ALA A 38 -16.55 -12.16 -3.35
C ALA A 38 -15.53 -11.52 -2.42
N LEU A 39 -15.66 -11.82 -1.14
CA LEU A 39 -14.72 -11.44 -0.10
C LEU A 39 -13.80 -12.62 0.21
N SER A 40 -12.51 -12.36 0.27
CA SER A 40 -11.51 -13.32 0.74
C SER A 40 -10.65 -12.65 1.79
N THR A 41 -10.57 -13.27 2.96
CA THR A 41 -9.66 -12.85 4.03
C THR A 41 -8.54 -13.88 4.06
N ALA A 42 -7.37 -13.49 3.60
CA ALA A 42 -6.21 -14.36 3.52
C ALA A 42 -4.95 -13.54 3.77
N ALA A 43 -3.98 -14.14 4.46
CA ALA A 43 -2.64 -13.59 4.51
C ALA A 43 -2.06 -13.60 3.08
N ILE A 44 -1.72 -12.41 2.59
CA ILE A 44 -0.88 -12.24 1.42
C ILE A 44 0.54 -12.33 1.96
N ASP A 45 1.23 -13.46 1.73
CA ASP A 45 2.57 -13.72 2.30
C ASP A 45 3.55 -12.56 2.11
N LEU A 46 3.46 -11.85 0.99
CA LEU A 46 4.24 -10.65 0.71
C LEU A 46 4.02 -9.53 1.74
N LEU A 47 2.78 -9.32 2.17
CA LEU A 47 2.36 -8.17 2.96
C LEU A 47 2.29 -8.48 4.45
N ARG A 48 2.61 -9.70 4.86
CA ARG A 48 2.47 -10.18 6.24
C ARG A 48 3.13 -9.27 7.28
N ASP A 49 4.35 -8.83 7.00
CA ASP A 49 5.13 -7.99 7.92
C ASP A 49 4.96 -6.48 7.64
N PHE A 50 4.06 -6.11 6.72
CA PHE A 50 3.90 -4.75 6.24
C PHE A 50 2.58 -4.13 6.70
N ARG A 51 2.65 -2.88 7.13
CA ARG A 51 1.45 -2.02 7.21
C ARG A 51 1.03 -1.66 5.80
N CYS A 52 -0.24 -1.88 5.48
CA CYS A 52 -0.76 -1.64 4.13
C CYS A 52 -1.73 -0.47 4.10
N PHE A 53 -1.60 0.37 3.07
CA PHE A 53 -2.45 1.53 2.85
C PHE A 53 -2.95 1.54 1.41
N ASP A 54 -4.26 1.48 1.23
CA ASP A 54 -4.87 1.52 -0.09
C ASP A 54 -4.74 2.91 -0.72
N THR A 55 -4.66 2.95 -2.04
CA THR A 55 -4.75 4.18 -2.83
C THR A 55 -5.92 4.12 -3.81
N PRO A 56 -6.56 5.26 -4.14
CA PRO A 56 -7.66 5.30 -5.10
C PRO A 56 -7.32 4.75 -6.48
N GLN A 57 -6.04 4.71 -6.85
CA GLN A 57 -5.55 4.18 -8.13
C GLN A 57 -5.42 2.65 -8.14
N GLY A 58 -5.85 1.95 -7.08
CA GLY A 58 -5.80 0.49 -6.98
C GLY A 58 -4.42 -0.06 -6.65
N TRP A 59 -3.56 0.74 -6.03
CA TRP A 59 -2.28 0.29 -5.49
C TRP A 59 -2.35 0.21 -3.97
N VAL A 60 -1.46 -0.59 -3.38
CA VAL A 60 -1.24 -0.68 -1.94
C VAL A 60 0.16 -0.15 -1.66
N LEU A 61 0.25 0.87 -0.81
CA LEU A 61 1.51 1.29 -0.22
C LEU A 61 1.80 0.37 0.97
N ALA A 62 2.93 -0.31 0.93
CA ALA A 62 3.40 -1.18 1.99
C ALA A 62 4.58 -0.51 2.72
N LEU A 63 4.56 -0.55 4.05
CA LEU A 63 5.63 -0.08 4.94
C LEU A 63 6.00 -1.17 5.92
N ASP A 64 7.27 -1.59 5.92
CA ASP A 64 7.82 -2.43 6.97
C ASP A 64 8.09 -1.56 8.21
N PRO A 65 7.41 -1.76 9.34
CA PRO A 65 7.61 -0.95 10.53
C PRO A 65 8.98 -1.16 11.20
N ALA A 66 9.69 -2.26 10.92
CA ALA A 66 11.00 -2.55 11.47
C ALA A 66 12.14 -1.91 10.65
N SER A 67 12.10 -2.02 9.32
CA SER A 67 13.15 -1.48 8.44
C SER A 67 12.82 -0.12 7.82
N LEU A 68 11.57 0.33 7.93
CA LEU A 68 11.02 1.50 7.23
C LEU A 68 11.09 1.39 5.70
N HIS A 69 11.34 0.20 5.17
CA HIS A 69 11.34 -0.06 3.75
C HIS A 69 9.92 0.10 3.21
N THR A 70 9.80 0.74 2.03
CA THR A 70 8.50 0.98 1.40
C THR A 70 8.46 0.54 -0.04
N PHE A 71 7.29 0.14 -0.51
CA PHE A 71 7.02 -0.12 -1.92
C PHE A 71 5.54 0.08 -2.23
N LEU A 72 5.23 0.34 -3.50
CA LEU A 72 3.88 0.18 -4.04
C LEU A 72 3.71 -1.22 -4.61
N TRP A 73 2.59 -1.85 -4.30
CA TRP A 73 2.20 -3.13 -4.85
C TRP A 73 0.85 -3.02 -5.54
N ARG A 74 0.75 -3.63 -6.72
CA ARG A 74 -0.48 -3.73 -7.48
C ARG A 74 -1.02 -5.16 -7.35
N PRO A 75 -2.20 -5.35 -6.74
CA PRO A 75 -2.77 -6.69 -6.56
C PRO A 75 -3.06 -7.46 -7.86
N GLN A 76 -3.33 -6.72 -8.94
CA GLN A 76 -3.79 -7.28 -10.22
C GLN A 76 -2.75 -8.15 -10.93
N ASP A 77 -1.50 -7.70 -10.92
CA ASP A 77 -0.39 -8.28 -11.67
C ASP A 77 0.84 -8.53 -10.77
N CYS A 78 0.66 -8.38 -9.46
CA CYS A 78 1.71 -8.42 -8.44
C CYS A 78 2.87 -7.46 -8.68
N LYS A 79 2.70 -6.43 -9.53
CA LYS A 79 3.76 -5.48 -9.85
C LYS A 79 4.18 -4.73 -8.60
N ARG A 80 5.49 -4.58 -8.43
CA ARG A 80 6.10 -3.81 -7.34
C ARG A 80 6.89 -2.64 -7.88
N ILE A 81 6.82 -1.53 -7.16
CA ILE A 81 7.65 -0.34 -7.42
C ILE A 81 8.30 0.01 -6.09
N SER A 82 9.62 -0.16 -6.03
CA SER A 82 10.39 0.21 -4.84
C SER A 82 10.26 1.70 -4.59
N LEU A 83 10.09 2.07 -3.33
CA LEU A 83 10.13 3.43 -2.87
C LEU A 83 11.37 3.65 -2.01
N PRO A 84 11.78 4.91 -1.83
CA PRO A 84 12.80 5.26 -0.83
C PRO A 84 12.35 4.84 0.57
N THR A 85 13.27 4.31 1.36
CA THR A 85 13.04 4.03 2.79
C THR A 85 12.52 5.28 3.50
N ALA A 86 11.46 5.12 4.29
CA ALA A 86 10.94 6.21 5.11
C ALA A 86 11.94 6.55 6.21
N LYS A 87 11.92 7.81 6.66
CA LYS A 87 12.76 8.24 7.80
C LYS A 87 12.13 7.90 9.14
N GLU A 88 10.81 7.78 9.16
CA GLU A 88 9.98 7.51 10.32
C GLU A 88 8.78 6.67 9.89
N ASP A 89 8.16 5.98 10.85
CA ASP A 89 6.94 5.22 10.62
C ASP A 89 5.79 6.14 10.21
N PHE A 90 4.83 5.63 9.45
CA PHE A 90 3.68 6.40 9.02
C PHE A 90 2.70 6.62 10.17
N PRO A 91 1.93 7.72 10.14
CA PRO A 91 0.90 7.96 11.15
C PRO A 91 -0.06 6.77 11.26
N ARG A 92 -0.61 6.54 12.45
CA ARG A 92 -1.61 5.49 12.67
C ARG A 92 -2.89 5.77 11.87
N SER A 93 -3.33 7.02 11.89
CA SER A 93 -4.45 7.52 11.11
C SER A 93 -3.93 8.31 9.90
N CYS A 94 -3.86 7.66 8.74
CA CYS A 94 -3.44 8.32 7.51
C CYS A 94 -4.22 7.86 6.28
N LYS A 95 -4.18 8.69 5.22
CA LYS A 95 -4.62 8.31 3.88
C LYS A 95 -3.45 8.39 2.90
N CYS A 96 -3.36 7.40 2.02
CA CYS A 96 -2.36 7.35 0.98
C CYS A 96 -2.96 7.72 -0.38
N LEU A 97 -2.32 8.66 -1.08
CA LEU A 97 -2.77 9.17 -2.38
C LEU A 97 -1.62 9.15 -3.37
N LEU A 98 -1.93 8.83 -4.62
CA LEU A 98 -1.01 9.00 -5.74
C LEU A 98 -1.48 10.14 -6.62
N SER A 99 -0.56 10.99 -7.09
CA SER A 99 -0.90 12.09 -8.00
C SER A 99 -1.28 11.59 -9.40
N SER A 100 -0.73 10.46 -9.82
CA SER A 100 -0.92 9.87 -11.15
C SER A 100 -0.69 8.35 -11.08
N ASN A 101 -0.56 7.69 -12.24
CA ASN A 101 -0.17 6.29 -12.28
C ASN A 101 1.32 6.16 -11.88
N PRO A 102 1.67 5.36 -10.85
CA PRO A 102 3.05 5.25 -10.37
C PRO A 102 3.99 4.53 -11.34
N SER A 103 3.46 3.94 -12.43
CA SER A 103 4.29 3.47 -13.54
C SER A 103 4.86 4.62 -14.39
N LEU A 104 4.42 5.86 -14.17
CA LEU A 104 4.96 7.07 -14.78
C LEU A 104 6.01 7.69 -13.86
N SER A 105 7.06 8.27 -14.44
CA SER A 105 8.26 8.74 -13.72
C SER A 105 8.04 9.94 -12.79
N ASP A 106 6.93 10.66 -12.92
CA ASP A 106 6.62 11.89 -12.20
C ASP A 106 5.58 11.70 -11.08
N CYS A 107 5.14 10.47 -10.83
CA CYS A 107 4.16 10.20 -9.80
C CYS A 107 4.68 10.61 -8.41
N VAL A 108 3.80 11.25 -7.65
CA VAL A 108 4.02 11.63 -6.26
C VAL A 108 3.18 10.72 -5.37
N VAL A 109 3.81 10.11 -4.37
CA VAL A 109 3.14 9.40 -3.29
C VAL A 109 2.96 10.38 -2.14
N LEU A 110 1.75 10.46 -1.62
CA LEU A 110 1.39 11.34 -0.53
C LEU A 110 0.77 10.53 0.61
N VAL A 111 1.31 10.67 1.81
CA VAL A 111 0.72 10.13 3.05
C VAL A 111 0.22 11.31 3.88
N LEU A 112 -1.09 11.48 3.95
CA LEU A 112 -1.74 12.52 4.74
C LEU A 112 -1.98 12.02 6.15
N ASN A 113 -1.43 12.72 7.16
CA ASN A 113 -1.85 12.50 8.53
C ASN A 113 -3.28 13.05 8.71
N LEU A 114 -4.19 12.25 9.25
CA LEU A 114 -5.57 12.68 9.48
C LEU A 114 -5.76 13.37 10.84
N ASP A 115 -4.80 13.23 11.75
CA ASP A 115 -4.85 13.79 13.10
C ASP A 115 -4.09 15.12 13.20
N THR A 116 -3.17 15.41 12.28
CA THR A 116 -2.33 16.62 12.27
C THR A 116 -2.19 17.18 10.85
N PRO A 117 -1.83 18.47 10.67
CA PRO A 117 -1.64 19.06 9.34
C PRO A 117 -0.31 18.63 8.69
N GLN A 118 0.24 17.48 9.05
CA GLN A 118 1.48 16.94 8.49
C GLN A 118 1.20 15.98 7.33
N MET A 119 2.10 15.97 6.36
CA MET A 119 2.03 15.07 5.22
C MET A 119 3.43 14.63 4.79
N LEU A 120 3.57 13.36 4.42
CA LEU A 120 4.80 12.84 3.83
C LEU A 120 4.63 12.81 2.31
N VAL A 121 5.61 13.36 1.60
CA VAL A 121 5.63 13.43 0.15
C VAL A 121 6.86 12.68 -0.36
N CYS A 122 6.63 11.72 -1.25
CA CYS A 122 7.67 11.03 -1.99
C CYS A 122 7.52 11.33 -3.48
N GLN A 123 8.54 11.95 -4.08
CA GLN A 123 8.63 12.11 -5.52
C GLN A 123 9.41 10.92 -6.09
N MET A 124 8.76 10.12 -6.94
CA MET A 124 9.36 8.93 -7.56
C MET A 124 10.62 9.26 -8.37
N SER A 125 10.67 10.41 -9.03
CA SER A 125 11.84 10.86 -9.79
C SER A 125 13.03 11.25 -8.91
N ARG A 126 12.78 11.79 -7.70
CA ARG A 126 13.84 12.25 -6.79
C ARG A 126 14.29 11.20 -5.79
N GLN A 127 13.59 10.07 -5.73
CA GLN A 127 13.88 8.96 -4.81
C GLN A 127 14.10 9.46 -3.37
N ARG A 128 13.22 10.35 -2.90
CA ARG A 128 13.30 10.89 -1.54
C ARG A 128 11.93 11.14 -0.95
N MET A 129 11.76 10.73 0.31
CA MET A 129 10.63 11.08 1.17
C MET A 129 10.93 12.33 1.99
N GLY A 130 10.00 13.26 2.05
CA GLY A 130 10.07 14.48 2.86
C GLY A 130 8.79 14.73 3.64
N LEU A 131 8.93 15.23 4.87
CA LEU A 131 7.82 15.68 5.71
C LEU A 131 7.51 17.14 5.41
N PHE A 132 6.23 17.44 5.23
CA PHE A 132 5.69 18.76 4.97
C PHE A 132 4.56 19.06 5.94
N GLN A 133 4.33 20.35 6.19
CA GLN A 133 3.22 20.82 7.02
C GLN A 133 2.31 21.70 6.16
N LEU A 134 1.03 21.33 6.09
CA LEU A 134 -0.02 22.15 5.50
C LEU A 134 -0.12 23.44 6.30
N ARG A 135 0.25 24.55 5.68
CA ARG A 135 0.00 25.88 6.26
C ARG A 135 -1.45 26.22 5.99
N HIS A 136 -2.21 26.48 7.05
CA HIS A 136 -3.52 27.09 6.92
C HIS A 136 -3.30 28.51 6.37
N GLN A 137 -3.75 28.77 5.15
CA GLN A 137 -4.04 30.15 4.75
C GLN A 137 -5.41 30.48 5.36
N VAL A 138 -5.38 31.36 6.37
CA VAL A 138 -6.56 32.08 6.87
C VAL A 138 -6.42 33.52 6.39
#